data_AF-A0A3D8H0K1-F1
#
_entry.id   AF-A0A3D8H0K1-F1
#
_cell.length_a   1.000
_cell.length_b   1.000
_cell.length_c   1.000
_cell.angle_alpha   90.00
_cell.angle_beta   90.00
_cell.angle_gamma   90.00
#
_symmetry.space_group_name_H-M   'P 1'
#
loop_
_entity.id
_entity.type
_entity.pdbx_description
1 polymer ?
#
loop_
_entity_poly.entity_id
_entity_poly.type
_entity_poly.pdbx_seq_one_letter_code
_entity_poly.pdbx_strand_id
1 'polypeptide(L)'
;MFWTFVATVVCGLGAAGIALGIRAATQNKAPKWIIPVFAGAGMLGYLIYMEYTWFDQKEARLPDEAVVVSTESDGILWRPWTFVLPYVTAFSTVDTKSISRDTRSEDIVRFTLYRFEQKMTDAVSHRVHIINCATRELVPLGSDGSPRVDNLKLLEPGDPLYETVCAE
;
A
#
# COMPACT_ATOMS: atom_id res chain seq x y z
N MET A 1 -6.90 14.26 -7.37
CA MET A 1 -8.05 13.73 -8.13
C MET A 1 -8.19 14.33 -9.54
N PHE A 2 -8.12 15.66 -9.73
CA PHE A 2 -8.23 16.29 -11.07
C PHE A 2 -7.23 15.73 -12.10
N TRP A 3 -5.94 15.69 -11.75
CA TRP A 3 -4.88 15.21 -12.65
C TRP A 3 -5.07 13.77 -13.10
N THR A 4 -5.53 12.89 -12.19
CA THR A 4 -5.82 11.50 -12.52
C THR A 4 -6.93 11.41 -13.57
N PHE A 5 -8.00 12.21 -13.44
CA PHE A 5 -9.09 12.23 -14.41
C PHE A 5 -8.60 12.67 -15.80
N VAL A 6 -7.82 13.77 -15.86
CA VAL A 6 -7.25 14.26 -17.12
C VAL A 6 -6.36 13.20 -17.77
N ALA A 7 -5.48 12.57 -16.99
CA ALA A 7 -4.60 11.52 -17.49
C ALA A 7 -5.39 10.30 -18.02
N THR A 8 -6.44 9.85 -17.31
CA THR A 8 -7.31 8.76 -17.77
C THR A 8 -7.97 9.09 -19.12
N VAL A 9 -8.51 10.31 -19.27
CA VAL A 9 -9.13 10.75 -20.53
C VAL A 9 -8.10 10.79 -21.66
N VAL A 10 -6.90 11.33 -21.41
CA VAL A 10 -5.81 11.39 -22.39
C VAL A 10 -5.35 9.99 -22.80
N CYS A 11 -5.19 9.06 -21.85
CA CYS A 11 -4.87 7.66 -22.14
C CYS A 11 -5.96 6.99 -23.00
N GLY A 12 -7.24 7.26 -22.71
CA GLY A 12 -8.36 6.78 -23.51
C GLY A 12 -8.33 7.31 -24.95
N LEU A 13 -8.11 8.62 -25.12
CA LEU A 13 -7.99 9.24 -26.44
C LEU A 13 -6.76 8.74 -27.20
N GLY A 14 -5.62 8.58 -26.53
CA GLY A 14 -4.40 8.03 -27.11
C GLY A 14 -4.60 6.60 -27.63
N ALA A 15 -5.21 5.74 -26.83
CA ALA A 15 -5.52 4.36 -27.24
C ALA A 15 -6.56 4.32 -28.38
N ALA A 16 -7.57 5.20 -28.37
CA ALA A 16 -8.48 5.36 -29.50
C ALA A 16 -7.75 5.79 -30.79
N GLY A 17 -6.73 6.64 -30.67
CA GLY A 17 -5.84 7.02 -31.77
C GLY A 17 -5.08 5.83 -32.36
N ILE A 18 -4.59 4.92 -31.52
CA ILE A 18 -3.96 3.66 -31.96
C ILE A 18 -4.96 2.82 -32.78
N ALA A 19 -6.21 2.71 -32.31
CA ALA A 19 -7.25 1.98 -33.03
C ALA A 19 -7.58 2.61 -34.40
N LEU A 20 -7.56 3.94 -34.50
CA LEU A 20 -7.69 4.65 -35.78
C LEU A 20 -6.49 4.35 -36.70
N GLY A 21 -5.27 4.32 -36.16
CA GLY A 21 -4.07 3.92 -36.90
C GLY A 21 -4.18 2.50 -37.46
N ILE A 22 -4.66 1.54 -36.65
CA ILE A 22 -4.91 0.16 -37.09
C ILE A 22 -5.94 0.13 -38.23
N ARG A 23 -7.05 0.88 -38.09
CA ARG A 23 -8.07 0.96 -39.16
C ARG A 23 -7.49 1.57 -40.44
N ALA A 24 -6.67 2.61 -40.34
CA ALA A 24 -6.04 3.24 -41.49
C ALA A 24 -5.07 2.27 -42.18
N ALA A 25 -4.21 1.58 -41.42
CA ALA A 25 -3.27 0.59 -41.94
C ALA A 25 -3.96 -0.63 -42.57
N THR A 26 -5.12 -1.02 -42.05
CA THR A 26 -5.92 -2.15 -42.58
C THR A 26 -6.89 -1.75 -43.70
N GLN A 27 -6.75 -0.54 -44.28
CA GLN A 27 -7.66 -0.01 -45.31
C GLN A 27 -9.14 -0.09 -44.88
N ASN A 28 -9.43 0.23 -43.61
CA ASN A 28 -10.75 0.19 -43.00
C ASN A 28 -11.43 -1.18 -42.89
N LYS A 29 -10.70 -2.29 -43.09
CA LYS A 29 -11.24 -3.65 -42.90
C LYS A 29 -11.52 -3.98 -41.44
N ALA A 30 -10.78 -3.39 -40.49
CA ALA A 30 -11.07 -3.55 -39.07
C ALA A 30 -12.48 -3.02 -38.71
N PRO A 31 -13.15 -3.55 -37.67
CA PRO A 31 -14.51 -3.16 -37.28
C PRO A 31 -14.54 -1.84 -36.50
N LYS A 32 -15.67 -1.11 -36.52
CA LYS A 32 -15.77 0.23 -35.89
C LYS A 32 -15.73 0.18 -34.37
N TRP A 33 -16.14 -0.94 -33.77
CA TRP A 33 -16.16 -1.14 -32.31
C TRP A 33 -14.76 -1.21 -31.69
N ILE A 34 -13.69 -1.38 -32.47
CA ILE A 34 -12.32 -1.39 -31.95
C ILE A 34 -11.92 -0.05 -31.33
N ILE A 35 -12.47 1.07 -31.82
CA ILE A 35 -12.17 2.41 -31.30
C ILE A 35 -12.64 2.56 -29.84
N PRO A 36 -13.93 2.35 -29.50
CA PRO A 36 -14.37 2.44 -28.11
C PRO A 36 -13.75 1.36 -27.22
N VAL A 37 -13.43 0.17 -27.75
CA VAL A 37 -12.75 -0.87 -26.97
C VAL A 37 -11.33 -0.44 -26.58
N PHE A 38 -10.54 0.08 -27.52
CA PHE A 38 -9.22 0.60 -27.20
C PHE A 38 -9.29 1.81 -26.27
N ALA A 39 -10.27 2.70 -26.47
CA ALA A 39 -10.47 3.82 -25.56
C ALA A 39 -10.71 3.35 -24.12
N GLY A 40 -11.64 2.41 -23.91
CA GLY A 40 -11.92 1.82 -22.61
C GLY A 40 -10.73 1.06 -22.03
N ALA A 41 -10.00 0.31 -22.85
CA ALA A 41 -8.80 -0.41 -22.44
C ALA A 41 -7.68 0.56 -22.01
N GLY A 42 -7.50 1.68 -22.70
CA GLY A 42 -6.53 2.71 -22.33
C GLY A 42 -6.88 3.38 -20.99
N MET A 43 -8.16 3.69 -20.78
CA MET A 43 -8.65 4.24 -19.50
C MET A 43 -8.45 3.24 -18.35
N LEU A 44 -8.87 1.99 -18.55
CA LEU A 44 -8.75 0.93 -17.54
C LEU A 44 -7.28 0.61 -17.24
N GLY A 45 -6.45 0.52 -18.27
CA GLY A 45 -5.01 0.25 -18.12
C GLY A 45 -4.31 1.33 -17.30
N TYR A 46 -4.65 2.60 -17.49
CA TYR A 46 -4.11 3.68 -16.67
C TYR A 46 -4.54 3.57 -15.20
N LEU A 47 -5.80 3.23 -14.93
CA LEU A 47 -6.28 3.04 -13.56
C LEU A 47 -5.59 1.87 -12.87
N ILE A 48 -5.42 0.74 -13.57
CA ILE A 48 -4.67 -0.41 -13.07
C ILE A 48 -3.22 0.00 -12.79
N TYR A 49 -2.57 0.69 -13.72
CA TYR A 49 -1.19 1.16 -13.53
C TYR A 49 -1.03 2.03 -12.26
N MET A 50 -1.97 2.94 -12.03
CA MET A 50 -1.97 3.77 -10.82
C MET A 50 -2.19 2.96 -9.53
N GLU A 51 -2.96 1.87 -9.59
CA GLU A 51 -3.13 0.96 -8.45
C GLU A 51 -1.83 0.24 -8.11
N TYR A 52 -1.15 -0.32 -9.12
CA TYR A 52 0.06 -1.13 -8.91
C TYR A 52 1.28 -0.29 -8.50
N THR A 53 1.39 0.94 -9.00
CA THR A 53 2.52 1.83 -8.67
C THR A 53 2.31 2.64 -7.39
N TRP A 54 1.18 2.46 -6.69
CA TRP A 54 0.88 3.22 -5.48
C TRP A 54 1.90 2.98 -4.37
N PHE A 55 2.28 1.72 -4.12
CA PHE A 55 3.23 1.38 -3.07
C PHE A 55 4.59 2.05 -3.29
N ASP A 56 5.18 1.87 -4.47
CA ASP A 56 6.47 2.47 -4.82
C ASP A 56 6.44 4.00 -4.70
N GLN A 57 5.34 4.64 -5.15
CA GLN A 57 5.19 6.09 -5.07
C GLN A 57 5.00 6.60 -3.64
N LYS A 58 4.42 5.79 -2.75
CA LYS A 58 4.25 6.12 -1.34
C LYS A 58 5.55 5.93 -0.58
N GLU A 59 6.21 4.80 -0.78
CA GLU A 59 7.51 4.48 -0.19
C GLU A 59 8.55 5.54 -0.53
N ALA A 60 8.65 5.95 -1.81
CA ALA A 60 9.58 6.99 -2.25
C ALA A 60 9.33 8.39 -1.64
N ARG A 61 8.22 8.60 -0.94
CA ARG A 61 7.89 9.86 -0.25
C ARG A 61 7.94 9.73 1.27
N LEU A 62 8.24 8.54 1.80
CA LEU A 62 8.44 8.36 3.22
C LEU A 62 9.76 9.02 3.65
N PRO A 63 9.82 9.56 4.88
CA PRO A 63 11.07 10.03 5.45
C PRO A 63 11.99 8.84 5.78
N ASP A 64 13.30 9.08 5.82
CA ASP A 64 14.31 8.02 6.05
C ASP A 64 14.12 7.29 7.38
N GLU A 65 13.50 7.94 8.38
CA GLU A 65 13.16 7.33 9.67
C GLU A 65 12.00 6.32 9.64
N ALA A 66 11.18 6.28 8.58
CA ALA A 66 10.02 5.41 8.47
C ALA A 66 10.37 4.11 7.73
N VAL A 67 10.63 3.05 8.48
CA VAL A 67 11.04 1.75 7.93
C VAL A 67 9.82 0.87 7.67
N VAL A 68 9.69 0.34 6.45
CA VAL A 68 8.63 -0.62 6.09
C VAL A 68 8.90 -1.97 6.77
N VAL A 69 7.97 -2.41 7.62
CA VAL A 69 8.10 -3.66 8.39
C VAL A 69 7.17 -4.77 7.90
N SER A 70 6.10 -4.41 7.17
CA SER A 70 5.13 -5.39 6.67
C SER A 70 4.39 -4.85 5.46
N THR A 71 4.17 -5.71 4.48
CA THR A 71 3.37 -5.44 3.28
C THR A 71 2.28 -6.49 3.15
N GLU A 72 1.06 -6.07 2.82
CA GLU A 72 -0.11 -6.92 2.68
C GLU A 72 -0.67 -6.79 1.26
N SER A 73 -1.12 -7.92 0.69
CA SER A 73 -1.62 -7.99 -0.67
C SER A 73 -2.88 -8.84 -0.70
N ASP A 74 -4.02 -8.18 -0.94
CA ASP A 74 -5.33 -8.84 -0.95
C ASP A 74 -5.92 -8.96 -2.35
N GLY A 75 -6.51 -10.12 -2.64
CA GLY A 75 -7.31 -10.34 -3.83
C GLY A 75 -8.69 -9.68 -3.71
N ILE A 76 -9.06 -8.84 -4.67
CA ILE A 76 -10.33 -8.09 -4.66
C ILE A 76 -11.29 -8.70 -5.68
N LEU A 77 -12.46 -9.14 -5.22
CA LEU A 77 -13.46 -9.84 -6.05
C LEU A 77 -13.83 -9.10 -7.35
N TRP A 78 -14.01 -7.78 -7.26
CA TRP A 78 -14.39 -6.91 -8.40
C TRP A 78 -13.22 -6.59 -9.35
N ARG A 79 -12.00 -6.99 -8.99
CA ARG A 79 -10.76 -6.79 -9.75
C ARG A 79 -10.13 -8.17 -10.01
N PRO A 80 -10.68 -8.95 -10.94
CA PRO A 80 -10.33 -10.37 -11.09
C PRO A 80 -8.85 -10.61 -11.43
N TRP A 81 -8.18 -9.64 -12.06
CA TRP A 81 -6.74 -9.72 -12.35
C TRP A 81 -5.88 -9.81 -11.07
N THR A 82 -6.38 -9.32 -9.93
CA THR A 82 -5.64 -9.30 -8.64
C THR A 82 -5.45 -10.69 -8.03
N PHE A 83 -6.29 -11.67 -8.40
CA PHE A 83 -6.10 -13.06 -7.98
C PHE A 83 -4.92 -13.74 -8.69
N VAL A 84 -4.55 -13.26 -9.88
CA VAL A 84 -3.42 -13.78 -10.67
C VAL A 84 -2.17 -12.95 -10.40
N LEU A 85 -2.32 -11.63 -10.35
CA LEU A 85 -1.26 -10.68 -10.11
C LEU A 85 -1.66 -9.78 -8.93
N PRO A 86 -1.46 -10.22 -7.68
CA PRO A 86 -1.76 -9.38 -6.53
C PRO A 86 -0.83 -8.15 -6.49
N TYR A 87 -1.31 -7.08 -5.87
CA TYR A 87 -0.56 -5.85 -5.63
C TYR A 87 -0.69 -5.48 -4.14
N VAL A 88 0.21 -4.62 -3.65
CA VAL A 88 0.24 -4.21 -2.25
C VAL A 88 -0.95 -3.31 -1.95
N THR A 89 -1.87 -3.79 -1.12
CA THR A 89 -3.10 -3.08 -0.71
C THR A 89 -2.91 -2.30 0.58
N ALA A 90 -1.99 -2.75 1.43
CA ALA A 90 -1.63 -2.05 2.66
C ALA A 90 -0.16 -2.31 3.02
N PHE A 91 0.46 -1.37 3.72
CA PHE A 91 1.78 -1.57 4.30
C PHE A 91 1.90 -0.85 5.64
N SER A 92 2.75 -1.39 6.51
CA SER A 92 3.02 -0.86 7.85
C SER A 92 4.47 -0.40 7.94
N THR A 93 4.67 0.75 8.58
CA THR A 93 5.97 1.37 8.80
C THR A 93 6.16 1.69 10.27
N VAL A 94 7.40 1.60 10.74
CA VAL A 94 7.82 2.00 12.09
C VAL A 94 8.61 3.29 11.99
N ASP A 95 8.25 4.27 12.81
CA ASP A 95 9.07 5.47 12.99
C ASP A 95 10.17 5.19 14.02
N THR A 96 11.41 5.07 13.52
CA THR A 96 12.61 4.79 14.32
C THR A 96 12.95 5.89 15.33
N LYS A 97 12.61 7.16 15.07
CA LYS A 97 12.84 8.25 16.02
C LYS A 97 11.82 8.25 17.16
N SER A 98 10.67 7.61 16.97
CA SER A 98 9.64 7.47 18.00
C SER A 98 9.95 6.36 19.03
N ILE A 99 11.02 5.60 18.81
CA ILE A 99 11.43 4.51 19.69
C ILE A 99 11.89 5.10 21.03
N SER A 100 11.16 4.75 22.09
CA SER A 100 11.47 5.14 23.45
C SER A 100 11.49 3.90 24.34
N ARG A 101 12.61 3.66 25.01
CA ARG A 101 12.74 2.61 26.03
C ARG A 101 12.18 3.14 27.36
N ASP A 102 11.37 2.34 28.03
CA ASP A 102 10.86 2.73 29.35
C ASP A 102 12.00 2.60 30.37
N THR A 103 12.22 3.64 31.18
CA THR A 103 13.37 3.71 32.11
C THR A 103 13.26 2.70 33.25
N ARG A 104 12.07 2.10 33.44
CA ARG A 104 11.81 1.11 34.49
C ARG A 104 12.13 -0.33 34.09
N SER A 105 12.20 -0.65 32.80
CA SER A 105 12.69 -1.94 32.31
C SER A 105 13.23 -1.78 30.90
N GLU A 106 14.51 -2.07 30.72
CA GLU A 106 15.20 -1.93 29.43
C GLU A 106 14.62 -2.85 28.34
N ASP A 107 13.92 -3.91 28.73
CA ASP A 107 13.26 -4.87 27.82
C ASP A 107 11.95 -4.36 27.20
N ILE A 108 11.38 -3.25 27.70
CA ILE A 108 10.10 -2.71 27.21
C ILE A 108 10.35 -1.49 26.32
N VAL A 109 9.95 -1.62 25.05
CA VAL A 109 10.17 -0.60 24.02
C VAL A 109 8.82 -0.11 23.49
N ARG A 110 8.64 1.21 23.46
CA ARG A 110 7.48 1.88 22.88
C ARG A 110 7.85 2.48 21.53
N PHE A 111 6.97 2.32 20.54
CA PHE A 111 7.15 2.88 19.21
C PHE A 111 5.80 3.17 18.54
N THR A 112 5.81 4.00 17.50
CA THR A 112 4.61 4.30 16.71
C THR A 112 4.61 3.51 15.41
N LEU A 113 3.54 2.75 15.18
CA LEU A 113 3.30 2.03 13.94
C LEU A 113 2.31 2.80 13.07
N TYR A 114 2.72 3.11 11.85
CA TYR A 114 1.88 3.73 10.83
C TYR A 114 1.48 2.69 9.79
N ARG A 115 0.18 2.44 9.68
CA ARG A 115 -0.39 1.57 8.65
C ARG A 115 -1.10 2.41 7.59
N PHE A 116 -0.66 2.23 6.36
CA PHE A 116 -1.20 2.87 5.17
C PHE A 116 -2.06 1.87 4.41
N GLU A 117 -3.32 2.23 4.14
CA GLU A 117 -4.25 1.39 3.38
C GLU A 117 -4.71 2.12 2.12
N GLN A 118 -4.63 1.41 0.99
CA GLN A 118 -5.08 1.90 -0.31
C GLN A 118 -6.61 1.76 -0.41
N LYS A 119 -7.33 2.71 0.17
CA LYS A 119 -8.80 2.85 0.05
C LYS A 119 -9.15 3.97 -0.95
N MET A 120 -10.44 4.15 -1.24
CA MET A 120 -10.94 5.25 -2.11
C MET A 120 -10.43 6.63 -1.66
N THR A 121 -10.21 6.79 -0.36
CA THR A 121 -9.39 7.84 0.23
C THR A 121 -8.26 7.14 0.97
N ASP A 122 -7.01 7.46 0.67
CA ASP A 122 -5.86 6.91 1.40
C ASP A 122 -6.08 7.13 2.91
N ALA A 123 -6.13 6.03 3.65
CA ALA A 123 -6.31 6.06 5.09
C ALA A 123 -4.97 5.77 5.77
N VAL A 124 -4.53 6.69 6.62
CA VAL A 124 -3.37 6.49 7.48
C VAL A 124 -3.88 6.27 8.89
N SER A 125 -3.64 5.07 9.42
CA SER A 125 -3.89 4.78 10.82
C SER A 125 -2.56 4.73 11.56
N HIS A 126 -2.46 5.50 12.64
CA HIS A 126 -1.30 5.47 13.53
C HIS A 126 -1.73 4.87 14.85
N ARG A 127 -0.96 3.91 15.35
CA ARG A 127 -1.17 3.34 16.69
C ARG A 127 0.17 3.16 17.37
N VAL A 128 0.23 3.59 18.62
CA VAL A 128 1.38 3.36 19.48
C VAL A 128 1.32 1.91 19.96
N HIS A 129 2.43 1.21 19.86
CA HIS A 129 2.59 -0.15 20.34
C HIS A 129 3.72 -0.21 21.37
N ILE A 130 3.61 -1.19 22.25
CA ILE A 130 4.68 -1.59 23.15
C ILE A 130 5.05 -3.02 22.83
N ILE A 131 6.35 -3.29 22.78
CA ILE A 131 6.90 -4.64 22.67
C ILE A 131 7.77 -4.94 23.88
N ASN A 132 7.70 -6.17 24.37
CA ASN A 132 8.68 -6.72 25.29
C ASN A 132 9.72 -7.52 24.48
N CYS A 133 10.95 -7.03 24.40
CA CYS A 133 12.01 -7.64 23.60
C CYS A 133 12.48 -9.00 24.14
N ALA A 134 12.28 -9.28 25.44
CA ALA A 134 12.61 -10.57 26.07
C ALA A 134 11.55 -11.64 25.76
N THR A 135 10.26 -11.30 25.79
CA THR A 135 9.16 -12.26 25.57
C THR A 135 8.60 -12.26 24.14
N ARG A 136 8.90 -11.24 23.33
CA ARG A 136 8.34 -10.99 21.98
C ARG A 136 6.84 -10.72 21.96
N GLU A 137 6.31 -10.23 23.08
CA GLU A 137 4.91 -9.88 23.21
C GLU A 137 4.70 -8.44 22.73
N LEU A 138 3.86 -8.28 21.71
CA LEU A 138 3.44 -7.00 21.16
C LEU A 138 2.04 -6.66 21.68
N VAL A 139 1.87 -5.45 22.21
CA VAL A 139 0.59 -4.96 22.73
C VAL A 139 0.30 -3.57 22.19
N PRO A 140 -0.89 -3.33 21.61
CA PRO A 140 -1.31 -2.00 21.21
C PRO A 140 -1.71 -1.14 22.43
N LEU A 141 -1.37 0.14 22.40
CA LEU A 141 -1.85 1.12 23.37
C LEU A 141 -3.19 1.72 22.93
N GLY A 142 -4.08 1.92 23.90
CA GLY A 142 -5.28 2.73 23.74
C GLY A 142 -4.95 4.23 23.65
N SER A 143 -5.95 5.04 23.27
CA SER A 143 -5.83 6.51 23.24
C SER A 143 -5.62 7.15 24.62
N ASP A 144 -5.94 6.39 25.67
CA ASP A 144 -5.72 6.69 27.09
C ASP A 144 -4.31 6.28 27.57
N GLY A 145 -3.49 5.69 26.70
CA GLY A 145 -2.16 5.20 27.03
C GLY A 145 -2.15 3.86 27.79
N SER A 146 -3.30 3.20 27.95
CA SER A 146 -3.38 1.89 28.61
C SER A 146 -3.03 0.75 27.64
N PRO A 147 -2.25 -0.27 28.07
CA PRO A 147 -1.96 -1.43 27.24
C PRO A 147 -3.20 -2.32 27.09
N ARG A 148 -3.58 -2.59 25.84
CA ARG A 148 -4.74 -3.43 25.51
C ARG A 148 -4.32 -4.89 25.40
N VAL A 149 -4.12 -5.51 26.56
CA VAL A 149 -3.66 -6.91 26.68
C VAL A 149 -4.60 -7.92 26.00
N ASP A 150 -5.89 -7.58 25.85
CA ASP A 150 -6.86 -8.38 25.09
C ASP A 150 -6.45 -8.61 23.62
N ASN A 151 -5.61 -7.73 23.07
CA ASN A 151 -5.08 -7.82 21.71
C ASN A 151 -3.57 -8.10 21.71
N LEU A 152 -3.06 -8.79 22.73
CA LEU A 152 -1.68 -9.23 22.77
C LEU A 152 -1.39 -10.18 21.60
N LYS A 153 -0.31 -9.91 20.88
CA LYS A 153 0.19 -10.76 19.79
C LYS A 153 1.62 -11.18 20.11
N LEU A 154 1.89 -12.48 20.03
CA LEU A 154 3.25 -12.99 20.07
C LEU A 154 3.87 -12.90 18.68
N LEU A 155 5.04 -12.27 18.56
CA LEU A 155 5.75 -12.20 17.28
C LEU A 155 6.58 -13.46 17.05
N GLU A 156 6.65 -13.88 15.79
CA GLU A 156 7.48 -15.01 15.39
C GLU A 156 8.97 -14.66 15.48
N PRO A 157 9.86 -15.64 15.73
CA PRO A 157 11.29 -15.42 15.64
C PRO A 157 11.66 -15.03 14.19
N GLY A 158 12.23 -13.84 13.99
CA GLY A 158 12.59 -13.29 12.68
C GLY A 158 11.54 -12.34 12.08
N ASP A 159 10.53 -11.92 12.86
CA ASP A 159 9.60 -10.88 12.41
C ASP A 159 10.37 -9.57 12.15
N PRO A 160 10.27 -8.95 10.96
CA PRO A 160 10.97 -7.70 10.64
C PRO A 160 10.67 -6.58 11.64
N LEU A 161 9.48 -6.57 12.24
CA LEU A 161 9.12 -5.63 13.29
C LEU A 161 9.95 -5.83 14.55
N TYR A 162 10.17 -7.08 14.96
CA TYR A 162 11.00 -7.42 16.12
C TYR A 162 12.46 -7.05 15.86
N GLU A 163 12.99 -7.41 14.69
CA GLU A 163 14.36 -7.07 14.31
C GLU A 163 14.57 -5.55 14.26
N THR A 164 13.65 -4.80 13.66
CA THR A 164 13.81 -3.34 13.55
C THR A 164 13.76 -2.63 14.91
N VAL A 165 12.94 -3.11 15.85
CA VAL A 165 12.72 -2.43 17.15
C VAL A 165 13.65 -2.92 18.26
N CYS A 166 14.01 -4.21 18.25
CA CYS A 166 14.78 -4.85 19.33
C CYS A 166 16.24 -5.17 18.95
N ALA A 167 16.71 -4.92 17.72
CA ALA A 167 18.09 -5.23 17.30
C ALA A 167 19.18 -4.24 17.80
N GLU A 168 18.92 -3.52 18.89
CA GLU A 168 19.92 -2.67 19.57
C GLU A 168 20.18 -3.09 21.01
#